data_AF-A0A8D2MEB4-F1
#
_entry.id   AF-A0A8D2MEB4-F1
#
_cell.length_a   1.000
_cell.length_b   1.000
_cell.length_c   1.000
_cell.angle_alpha   90.00
_cell.angle_beta   90.00
_cell.angle_gamma   90.00
#
_symmetry.space_group_name_H-M   'P 1'
#
loop_
_entity.id
_entity.type
_entity.pdbx_description
1 polymer ?
#
loop_
_entity_poly.entity_id
_entity_poly.type
_entity_poly.pdbx_seq_one_letter_code
_entity_poly.pdbx_strand_id
1 'polypeptide(L)'
;MPVLSEDSGLHETLALLTSQLRPDSNHKEEMGFLRDVFSERSLSYLMKIHEKLRHYERQSPTPVLHSAAGLVEDVIEELQTAPVNNEEKELLQLLSTPHLRAMLVVHDTVAQKNFDPALPPLPDNFDDDFDEESVKIVRLVKNKEPLGATIRRDEHTGAVIVARIMRGGAADRSGLVHVGDELREVNGITVLHKRPEEISQILVCTDFHFKIFSVW
;
A
#
# COMPACT_ATOMS: atom_id res chain seq x y z
N MET A 1 -16.41 -26.06 21.94
CA MET A 1 -15.99 -24.74 21.44
C MET A 1 -14.47 -24.76 21.36
N PRO A 2 -13.83 -24.23 20.30
CA PRO A 2 -12.39 -24.15 20.29
C PRO A 2 -11.98 -23.17 21.39
N VAL A 3 -11.15 -23.65 22.30
CA VAL A 3 -10.65 -22.91 23.46
C VAL A 3 -9.54 -22.01 22.94
N LEU A 4 -9.75 -20.70 22.97
CA LEU A 4 -8.66 -19.74 22.81
C LEU A 4 -7.72 -19.93 24.00
N SER A 5 -6.45 -20.17 23.72
CA SER A 5 -5.41 -20.21 24.76
C SER A 5 -5.15 -18.78 25.20
N GLU A 6 -4.76 -18.55 26.46
CA GLU A 6 -4.36 -17.20 26.95
C GLU A 6 -3.17 -16.62 26.16
N ASP A 7 -2.47 -17.47 25.39
CA ASP A 7 -1.33 -17.15 24.53
C ASP A 7 -1.71 -16.96 23.04
N SER A 8 -3.01 -16.99 22.71
CA SER A 8 -3.48 -16.83 21.33
C SER A 8 -3.31 -15.38 20.85
N GLY A 9 -2.27 -15.13 20.07
CA GLY A 9 -1.99 -13.82 19.47
C GLY A 9 -3.11 -13.33 18.53
N LEU A 10 -3.11 -12.03 18.23
CA LEU A 10 -4.17 -11.35 17.46
C LEU A 10 -4.55 -12.09 16.16
N HIS A 11 -3.56 -12.64 15.46
CA HIS A 11 -3.77 -13.40 14.23
C HIS A 11 -4.62 -14.67 14.43
N GLU A 12 -4.37 -15.45 15.49
CA GLU A 12 -5.13 -16.67 15.77
C GLU A 12 -6.57 -16.34 16.15
N THR A 13 -6.78 -15.22 16.86
CA THR A 13 -8.11 -14.70 17.18
C THR A 13 -8.84 -14.24 15.91
N LEU A 14 -8.18 -13.50 15.01
CA LEU A 14 -8.78 -13.04 13.75
C LEU A 14 -9.08 -14.20 12.79
N ALA A 15 -8.17 -15.17 12.65
CA ALA A 15 -8.39 -16.38 11.86
C ALA A 15 -9.56 -17.21 12.42
N LEU A 16 -9.66 -17.32 13.75
CA LEU A 16 -10.74 -18.03 14.40
C LEU A 16 -12.08 -17.32 14.21
N LEU A 17 -12.14 -16.01 14.43
CA LEU A 17 -13.35 -15.21 14.25
C LEU A 17 -13.85 -15.28 12.81
N THR A 18 -12.96 -15.10 11.83
CA THR A 18 -13.31 -15.19 10.42
C THR A 18 -13.73 -16.59 9.98
N SER A 19 -13.23 -17.66 10.64
CA SER A 19 -13.72 -19.03 10.41
C SER A 19 -15.12 -19.30 10.97
N GLN A 20 -15.55 -18.53 11.97
CA GLN A 20 -16.84 -18.72 12.67
C GLN A 20 -17.96 -17.80 12.15
N LEU A 21 -17.61 -16.74 11.42
CA LEU A 21 -18.59 -15.87 10.78
C LEU A 21 -19.38 -16.65 9.73
N ARG A 22 -20.71 -16.61 9.83
CA ARG A 22 -21.61 -17.16 8.80
C ARG A 22 -21.84 -16.05 7.79
N PRO A 23 -21.43 -16.21 6.52
CA PRO A 23 -21.68 -15.19 5.53
C PRO A 23 -23.17 -15.16 5.18
N ASP A 24 -23.82 -14.02 5.35
CA ASP A 24 -25.04 -13.70 4.62
C ASP A 24 -24.73 -13.65 3.12
N SER A 25 -25.74 -13.87 2.27
CA SER A 25 -25.56 -14.01 0.82
C SER A 25 -24.81 -12.85 0.15
N ASN A 26 -24.86 -11.63 0.72
CA ASN A 26 -24.16 -10.45 0.21
C ASN A 26 -22.66 -10.41 0.54
N HIS A 27 -22.20 -11.04 1.62
CA HIS A 27 -20.81 -10.90 2.09
C HIS A 27 -19.98 -12.18 1.90
N LYS A 28 -20.49 -13.13 1.12
CA LYS A 28 -19.86 -14.45 0.95
C LYS A 28 -18.47 -14.38 0.32
N GLU A 29 -18.27 -13.46 -0.61
CA GLU A 29 -16.98 -13.27 -1.29
C GLU A 29 -15.95 -12.57 -0.38
N GLU A 30 -16.36 -11.50 0.29
CA GLU A 30 -15.53 -10.75 1.25
C GLU A 30 -15.09 -11.64 2.43
N MET A 31 -16.02 -12.44 2.97
CA MET A 31 -15.72 -13.40 4.04
C MET A 31 -14.83 -14.54 3.54
N GLY A 32 -14.98 -14.94 2.27
CA GLY A 32 -14.08 -15.88 1.62
C GLY A 32 -12.65 -15.33 1.56
N PHE A 33 -12.51 -14.09 1.09
CA PHE A 33 -11.23 -13.38 1.02
C PHE A 33 -10.58 -13.23 2.39
N LEU A 34 -11.31 -12.76 3.41
CA LEU A 34 -10.75 -12.60 4.76
C LEU A 34 -10.28 -13.92 5.35
N ARG A 35 -11.06 -15.00 5.16
CA ARG A 35 -10.65 -16.33 5.59
C ARG A 35 -9.35 -16.76 4.90
N ASP A 36 -9.23 -16.52 3.61
CA ASP A 36 -8.02 -16.87 2.86
C ASP A 36 -6.81 -16.06 3.36
N VAL A 37 -6.98 -14.75 3.55
CA VAL A 37 -5.93 -13.85 4.09
C VAL A 37 -5.50 -14.25 5.49
N PHE A 38 -6.42 -14.49 6.42
CA PHE A 38 -6.07 -14.88 7.80
C PHE A 38 -5.65 -16.34 7.95
N SER A 39 -5.84 -17.16 6.91
CA SER A 39 -5.30 -18.53 6.87
C SER A 39 -3.89 -18.57 6.28
N GLU A 40 -3.41 -17.49 5.66
CA GLU A 40 -2.07 -17.43 5.08
C GLU A 40 -0.98 -17.54 6.15
N ARG A 41 -0.09 -18.53 5.98
CA ARG A 41 1.01 -18.77 6.92
C ARG A 41 2.00 -17.62 6.97
N SER A 42 2.21 -16.94 5.84
CA SER A 42 3.10 -15.77 5.75
C SER A 42 2.61 -14.63 6.63
N LEU A 43 1.30 -14.33 6.59
CA LEU A 43 0.68 -13.32 7.44
C LEU A 43 0.75 -13.71 8.91
N SER A 44 0.55 -14.98 9.23
CA SER A 44 0.69 -15.50 10.60
C SER A 44 2.08 -15.24 11.18
N TYR A 45 3.13 -15.56 10.42
CA TYR A 45 4.50 -15.29 10.86
C TYR A 45 4.78 -13.79 10.98
N LEU A 46 4.31 -12.99 10.03
CA LEU A 46 4.48 -11.53 10.07
C LEU A 46 3.83 -10.92 11.32
N MET A 47 2.61 -11.33 11.65
CA MET A 47 1.90 -10.88 12.86
C MET A 47 2.63 -11.31 14.13
N LYS A 48 3.16 -12.54 14.19
CA LYS A 48 3.95 -13.02 15.33
C LYS A 48 5.26 -12.23 15.51
N ILE A 49 5.93 -11.88 14.42
CA ILE A 49 7.12 -11.01 14.44
C ILE A 49 6.74 -9.62 14.94
N HIS A 50 5.67 -9.03 14.39
CA HIS A 50 5.18 -7.71 14.78
C HIS A 50 4.84 -7.65 16.28
N GLU A 51 4.14 -8.67 16.79
CA GLU A 51 3.78 -8.76 18.21
C GLU A 51 5.01 -8.85 19.12
N LYS A 52 6.02 -9.64 18.73
CA LYS A 52 7.29 -9.68 19.45
C LYS A 52 8.04 -8.35 19.39
N LEU A 53 8.09 -7.68 18.25
CA LEU A 53 8.75 -6.37 18.11
C LEU A 53 8.04 -5.30 18.95
N ARG A 54 6.71 -5.28 18.96
CA ARG A 54 5.88 -4.41 19.81
C ARG A 54 6.13 -4.61 21.29
N HIS A 55 6.41 -5.84 21.71
CA HIS A 55 6.79 -6.11 23.10
C HIS A 55 8.10 -5.40 23.47
N TYR A 56 9.10 -5.43 22.58
CA TYR A 56 10.36 -4.70 22.79
C TYR A 56 10.19 -3.18 22.70
N GLU A 57 9.34 -2.69 21.79
CA GLU A 57 9.02 -1.26 21.67
C GLU A 57 8.44 -0.70 22.99
N ARG A 58 7.57 -1.45 23.68
CA ARG A 58 7.03 -1.05 24.99
C ARG A 58 8.09 -0.91 26.08
N GLN A 59 9.24 -1.58 25.91
CA GLN A 59 10.36 -1.54 26.83
C GLN A 59 11.50 -0.65 26.31
N SER A 60 11.32 0.01 25.17
CA SER A 60 12.38 0.81 24.57
C SER A 60 12.71 2.04 25.44
N PRO A 61 14.00 2.36 25.63
CA PRO A 61 14.38 3.55 26.36
C PRO A 61 13.96 4.81 25.60
N THR A 62 13.70 5.90 26.33
CA THR A 62 13.44 7.20 25.73
C THR A 62 14.74 7.76 25.13
N PRO A 63 14.74 8.17 23.84
CA PRO A 63 15.93 8.75 23.23
C PRO A 63 16.29 10.07 23.92
N VAL A 64 17.58 10.29 24.16
CA VAL A 64 18.09 11.51 24.82
C VAL A 64 17.98 12.72 23.89
N LEU A 65 18.13 12.48 22.59
CA LEU A 65 18.06 13.49 21.53
C LEU A 65 17.35 12.87 20.31
N HIS A 66 16.83 13.71 19.42
CA HIS A 66 16.16 13.26 18.18
C HIS A 66 16.95 13.62 16.91
N SER A 67 18.09 14.30 17.06
CA SER A 67 18.91 14.90 16.00
C SER A 67 20.40 14.75 16.29
N ALA A 68 20.83 13.56 16.70
CA ALA A 68 22.22 13.25 17.01
C ALA A 68 23.14 13.31 15.79
N ALA A 69 22.63 13.01 14.59
CA ALA A 69 23.38 13.19 13.36
C ALA A 69 23.67 14.67 13.09
N GLY A 70 22.68 15.55 13.29
CA GLY A 70 22.86 17.00 13.16
C GLY A 70 23.89 17.56 14.15
N LEU A 71 23.81 17.14 15.41
CA LEU A 71 24.79 17.52 16.43
C LEU A 71 26.22 17.13 16.04
N VAL A 72 26.41 15.96 15.41
CA VAL A 72 27.74 15.53 14.97
C VAL A 72 28.26 16.36 13.81
N GLU A 73 27.40 16.84 12.91
CA GLU A 73 27.83 17.79 11.87
C GLU A 73 28.30 19.10 12.49
N ASP A 74 27.56 19.65 13.46
CA ASP A 74 27.95 20.88 14.16
C ASP A 74 29.32 20.71 14.85
N VAL A 75 29.55 19.56 15.49
CA VAL A 75 30.85 19.24 16.13
C VAL A 75 31.96 19.10 15.09
N ILE A 76 31.68 18.46 13.94
CA ILE A 76 32.65 18.34 12.85
C ILE A 76 33.04 19.72 12.31
N GLU A 77 32.07 20.61 12.10
CA GLU A 77 32.32 21.99 11.66
C GLU A 77 33.19 22.75 12.68
N GLU A 78 32.88 22.64 13.97
CA GLU A 78 33.65 23.31 15.03
C GLU A 78 35.10 22.80 15.09
N LEU A 79 35.31 21.48 15.04
CA LEU A 79 36.64 20.85 15.08
C LEU A 79 37.52 21.19 13.86
N GLN A 80 36.93 21.55 12.72
CA GLN A 80 37.68 21.95 11.52
C GLN A 80 38.21 23.39 11.58
N THR A 81 37.67 24.22 12.47
CA THR A 81 38.03 25.65 12.56
C THR A 81 39.23 25.95 13.47
N ALA A 82 39.68 24.98 14.28
CA ALA A 82 40.71 25.16 15.30
C ALA A 82 42.05 24.45 14.96
N PRO A 83 43.20 24.89 15.53
CA PRO A 83 44.48 24.21 15.33
C PRO A 83 44.47 22.82 15.99
N VAL A 84 44.35 21.81 15.14
CA VAL A 84 43.98 20.42 15.49
C VAL A 84 45.02 19.71 16.38
N ASN A 85 44.65 19.41 17.62
CA ASN A 85 45.38 18.49 18.49
C ASN A 85 45.22 17.04 17.96
N ASN A 86 46.06 16.09 18.39
CA ASN A 86 45.97 14.71 17.86
C ASN A 86 44.65 14.03 18.22
N GLU A 87 44.11 14.32 19.40
CA GLU A 87 42.81 13.81 19.88
C GLU A 87 41.64 14.33 19.04
N GLU A 88 41.70 15.60 18.61
CA GLU A 88 40.67 16.22 17.76
C GLU A 88 40.66 15.60 16.36
N LYS A 89 41.85 15.25 15.81
CA LYS A 89 41.96 14.52 14.54
C LYS A 89 41.38 13.11 14.64
N GLU A 90 41.66 12.41 15.74
CA GLU A 90 41.14 11.07 15.98
C GLU A 90 39.61 11.09 16.12
N LEU A 91 39.08 12.05 16.87
CA LEU A 91 37.64 12.26 17.01
C LEU A 91 36.99 12.60 15.66
N LEU A 92 37.56 13.52 14.89
CA LEU A 92 37.07 13.87 13.56
C LEU A 92 37.05 12.64 12.64
N GLN A 93 38.10 11.82 12.67
CA GLN A 93 38.18 10.59 11.88
C GLN A 93 37.10 9.59 12.29
N LEU A 94 36.86 9.42 13.60
CA LEU A 94 35.83 8.53 14.13
C LEU A 94 34.41 9.01 13.74
N LEU A 95 34.14 10.30 13.93
CA LEU A 95 32.86 10.95 13.58
C LEU A 95 32.58 10.89 12.08
N SER A 96 33.62 10.90 11.26
CA SER A 96 33.52 10.79 9.81
C SER A 96 33.34 9.36 9.30
N THR A 97 33.45 8.34 10.17
CA THR A 97 33.30 6.94 9.71
C THR A 97 31.88 6.66 9.22
N PRO A 98 31.72 5.91 8.12
CA PRO A 98 30.41 5.66 7.53
C PRO A 98 29.49 4.88 8.49
N HIS A 99 30.06 3.98 9.29
CA HIS A 99 29.32 3.17 10.25
C HIS A 99 28.71 4.01 11.37
N LEU A 100 29.49 4.95 11.93
CA LEU A 100 28.99 5.81 13.00
C LEU A 100 27.93 6.78 12.46
N ARG A 101 28.17 7.36 11.29
CA ARG A 101 27.18 8.22 10.62
C ARG A 101 25.88 7.46 10.33
N ALA A 102 25.97 6.23 9.83
CA ALA A 102 24.79 5.38 9.62
C ALA A 102 24.07 5.07 10.94
N MET A 103 24.80 4.77 12.02
CA MET A 103 24.21 4.54 13.35
C MET A 103 23.47 5.78 13.87
N LEU A 104 24.01 6.98 13.68
CA LEU A 104 23.38 8.24 14.08
C LEU A 104 22.11 8.54 13.27
N VAL A 105 22.15 8.28 11.96
CA VAL A 105 20.95 8.39 11.10
C VAL A 105 19.86 7.41 11.56
N VAL A 106 20.22 6.16 11.86
CA VAL A 106 19.27 5.16 12.39
C VAL A 106 18.73 5.60 13.75
N HIS A 107 19.58 6.11 14.64
CA HIS A 107 19.16 6.67 15.92
C HIS A 107 18.09 7.75 15.73
N ASP A 108 18.34 8.74 14.86
CA ASP A 108 17.40 9.84 14.63
C ASP A 108 16.10 9.34 13.99
N THR A 109 16.19 8.40 13.04
CA THR A 109 15.02 7.78 12.39
C THR A 109 14.12 7.06 13.41
N VAL A 110 14.71 6.29 14.32
CA VAL A 110 13.98 5.56 15.37
C VAL A 110 13.44 6.52 16.43
N ALA A 111 14.25 7.49 16.87
CA ALA A 111 13.86 8.47 17.87
C ALA A 111 12.67 9.33 17.42
N GLN A 112 12.65 9.72 16.13
CA GLN A 112 11.57 10.51 15.54
C GLN A 112 10.35 9.66 15.15
N LYS A 113 10.43 8.32 15.29
CA LYS A 113 9.43 7.38 14.76
C LYS A 113 9.17 7.54 13.27
N ASN A 114 10.16 8.02 12.52
CA ASN A 114 10.05 8.30 11.09
C ASN A 114 10.43 7.06 10.25
N PHE A 115 9.89 5.90 10.62
CA PHE A 115 10.10 4.63 9.93
C PHE A 115 8.81 4.11 9.27
N ASP A 116 7.68 4.74 9.56
CA ASP A 116 6.42 4.45 8.86
C ASP A 116 6.49 5.00 7.43
N PRO A 117 5.97 4.26 6.44
CA PRO A 117 5.90 4.77 5.08
C PRO A 117 5.05 6.04 5.05
N ALA A 118 5.63 7.14 4.57
CA ALA A 118 4.91 8.39 4.39
C ALA A 118 3.74 8.13 3.42
N LEU A 119 2.52 8.19 3.95
CA LEU A 119 1.33 8.15 3.11
C LEU A 119 1.31 9.43 2.27
N PRO A 120 0.97 9.34 0.96
CA PRO A 120 0.77 10.53 0.17
C PRO A 120 -0.29 11.42 0.85
N PRO A 121 -0.09 12.76 0.84
CA PRO A 121 -1.08 13.67 1.40
C PRO A 121 -2.42 13.43 0.69
N LEU A 122 -3.47 13.41 1.49
CA LEU A 122 -4.83 13.30 1.00
C LEU A 122 -5.11 14.54 0.09
N PRO A 123 -5.51 14.39 -1.19
CA PRO A 123 -5.91 15.52 -2.02
C PRO A 123 -6.93 16.45 -1.35
N ASP A 124 -6.78 17.77 -1.55
CA ASP A 124 -7.59 18.82 -0.90
C ASP A 124 -9.11 18.77 -1.19
N ASN A 125 -9.56 17.86 -2.07
CA ASN A 125 -10.97 17.63 -2.44
C ASN A 125 -11.50 16.30 -1.88
N PHE A 126 -11.16 15.94 -0.64
CA PHE A 126 -11.95 14.95 0.10
C PHE A 126 -13.17 15.66 0.69
N ASP A 127 -14.18 15.87 -0.14
CA ASP A 127 -15.52 16.09 0.39
C ASP A 127 -15.98 14.76 1.01
N ASP A 128 -16.32 14.77 2.30
CA ASP A 128 -16.91 13.66 3.08
C ASP A 128 -18.29 13.20 2.54
N ASP A 129 -18.72 13.73 1.39
CA ASP A 129 -19.99 13.49 0.71
C ASP A 129 -19.86 12.50 -0.48
N PHE A 130 -18.76 11.74 -0.58
CA PHE A 130 -18.84 10.51 -1.36
C PHE A 130 -19.65 9.51 -0.55
N ASP A 131 -20.93 9.38 -0.91
CA ASP A 131 -21.60 8.08 -0.85
C ASP A 131 -20.57 7.02 -1.21
N GLU A 132 -20.43 6.02 -0.34
CA GLU A 132 -19.36 5.03 -0.22
C GLU A 132 -19.19 4.17 -1.48
N GLU A 133 -18.80 4.79 -2.59
CA GLU A 133 -18.80 4.19 -3.92
C GLU A 133 -17.34 3.84 -4.25
N SER A 134 -16.97 2.63 -3.82
CA SER A 134 -15.56 2.17 -3.80
C SER A 134 -14.94 2.09 -5.21
N VAL A 135 -13.84 2.83 -5.43
CA VAL A 135 -13.05 2.76 -6.66
C VAL A 135 -12.03 1.62 -6.56
N LYS A 136 -12.06 0.68 -7.50
CA LYS A 136 -11.12 -0.46 -7.56
C LYS A 136 -10.09 -0.24 -8.68
N ILE A 137 -8.80 -0.35 -8.34
CA ILE A 137 -7.72 -0.29 -9.33
C ILE A 137 -7.45 -1.69 -9.86
N VAL A 138 -7.63 -1.91 -11.17
CA VAL A 138 -7.40 -3.20 -11.83
C VAL A 138 -6.17 -3.11 -12.72
N ARG A 139 -5.18 -3.95 -12.42
CA ARG A 139 -4.02 -4.19 -13.29
C ARG A 139 -4.28 -5.44 -14.10
N LEU A 140 -4.21 -5.33 -15.42
CA LEU A 140 -4.41 -6.46 -16.31
C LEU A 140 -3.20 -6.65 -17.23
N VAL A 141 -2.63 -7.85 -17.16
CA VAL A 141 -1.56 -8.28 -18.07
C VAL A 141 -2.20 -9.05 -19.22
N LYS A 142 -2.07 -8.54 -20.45
CA LYS A 142 -2.63 -9.18 -21.66
C LYS A 142 -1.49 -9.55 -22.62
N ASN A 143 -1.48 -10.79 -23.12
CA ASN A 143 -0.38 -11.31 -23.93
C ASN A 143 -0.57 -10.95 -25.43
N LYS A 144 -0.47 -9.66 -25.77
CA LYS A 144 -0.78 -9.09 -27.12
C LYS A 144 -2.20 -9.34 -27.62
N GLU A 145 -3.07 -9.86 -26.77
CA GLU A 145 -4.50 -10.05 -27.02
C GLU A 145 -5.29 -8.79 -26.65
N PRO A 146 -6.49 -8.57 -27.22
CA PRO A 146 -7.37 -7.49 -26.77
C PRO A 146 -7.83 -7.73 -25.33
N LEU A 147 -8.31 -6.67 -24.66
CA LEU A 147 -8.87 -6.73 -23.30
C LEU A 147 -9.90 -7.85 -23.13
N GLY A 148 -10.63 -8.20 -24.19
CA GLY A 148 -11.72 -9.18 -24.12
C GLY A 148 -12.99 -8.60 -23.50
N ALA A 149 -13.16 -7.28 -23.56
CA ALA A 149 -14.38 -6.60 -23.14
C ALA A 149 -14.75 -5.52 -24.16
N THR A 150 -16.05 -5.24 -24.31
CA THR A 150 -16.54 -4.11 -25.11
C THR A 150 -17.03 -3.02 -24.18
N ILE A 151 -16.67 -1.78 -24.48
CA ILE A 151 -17.11 -0.59 -23.75
C ILE A 151 -18.17 0.17 -24.53
N ARG A 152 -19.09 0.82 -23.83
CA ARG A 152 -20.08 1.74 -24.38
C ARG A 152 -20.00 3.05 -23.63
N ARG A 153 -20.16 4.17 -24.34
CA ARG A 153 -20.34 5.48 -23.73
C ARG A 153 -21.82 5.69 -23.40
N ASP A 154 -22.11 6.06 -22.16
CA ASP A 154 -23.42 6.55 -21.77
C ASP A 154 -23.62 7.98 -22.30
N GLU A 155 -24.72 8.20 -23.04
CA GLU A 155 -24.95 9.49 -23.72
C GLU A 155 -25.37 10.61 -22.76
N HIS A 156 -25.96 10.25 -21.61
CA HIS A 156 -26.48 11.21 -20.64
C HIS A 156 -25.41 11.67 -19.66
N THR A 157 -24.61 10.73 -19.15
CA THR A 157 -23.57 10.97 -18.14
C THR A 157 -22.18 11.14 -18.75
N GLY A 158 -21.96 10.62 -19.96
CA GLY A 158 -20.63 10.58 -20.57
C GLY A 158 -19.70 9.53 -19.96
N ALA A 159 -20.23 8.67 -19.08
CA ALA A 159 -19.54 7.54 -18.45
C ALA A 159 -19.18 6.46 -19.47
N VAL A 160 -18.08 5.74 -19.23
CA VAL A 160 -17.62 4.65 -20.08
C VAL A 160 -17.88 3.34 -19.36
N ILE A 161 -18.83 2.54 -19.83
CA ILE A 161 -19.33 1.37 -19.13
C ILE A 161 -18.93 0.09 -19.87
N VAL A 162 -18.54 -0.95 -19.15
CA VAL A 162 -18.33 -2.30 -19.69
C VAL A 162 -19.68 -2.88 -20.13
N ALA A 163 -19.88 -3.00 -21.44
CA ALA A 163 -21.12 -3.51 -22.02
C ALA A 163 -21.14 -5.05 -22.11
N ARG A 164 -19.99 -5.69 -22.35
CA ARG A 164 -19.89 -7.15 -22.49
C ARG A 164 -18.47 -7.62 -22.19
N ILE A 165 -18.38 -8.82 -21.62
CA ILE A 165 -17.12 -9.57 -21.45
C ILE A 165 -17.14 -10.77 -22.40
N MET A 166 -16.03 -10.96 -23.12
CA MET A 166 -15.81 -12.05 -24.07
C MET A 166 -15.21 -13.24 -23.33
N ARG A 167 -15.90 -14.39 -23.39
CA ARG A 167 -15.44 -15.63 -22.75
C ARG A 167 -14.04 -16.01 -23.23
N GLY A 168 -13.16 -16.32 -22.30
CA GLY A 168 -11.76 -16.68 -22.54
C GLY A 168 -10.83 -15.49 -22.83
N GLY A 169 -11.32 -14.25 -22.84
CA GLY A 169 -10.50 -13.04 -22.99
C GLY A 169 -9.78 -12.64 -21.70
N ALA A 170 -8.87 -11.66 -21.77
CA ALA A 170 -8.07 -11.25 -20.61
C ALA A 170 -8.93 -10.75 -19.43
N ALA A 171 -10.01 -10.00 -19.69
CA ALA A 171 -10.96 -9.55 -18.68
C ALA A 171 -11.75 -10.71 -18.02
N ASP A 172 -12.15 -11.72 -18.81
CA ASP A 172 -12.88 -12.89 -18.31
C ASP A 172 -11.98 -13.76 -17.42
N ARG A 173 -10.72 -13.96 -17.84
CA ARG A 173 -9.75 -14.77 -17.09
C ARG A 173 -9.27 -14.10 -15.81
N SER A 174 -9.31 -12.78 -15.72
CA SER A 174 -8.96 -12.10 -14.47
C SER A 174 -10.07 -12.18 -13.44
N GLY A 175 -11.34 -12.22 -13.87
CA GLY A 175 -12.50 -12.15 -12.97
C GLY A 175 -12.58 -10.84 -12.18
N LEU A 176 -11.80 -9.82 -12.57
CA LEU A 176 -11.72 -8.55 -11.85
C LEU A 176 -12.61 -7.46 -12.46
N VAL A 177 -13.13 -7.70 -13.67
CA VAL A 177 -13.96 -6.78 -14.45
C VAL A 177 -15.32 -7.44 -14.67
N HIS A 178 -16.38 -6.69 -14.48
CA HIS A 178 -17.77 -7.13 -14.65
C HIS A 178 -18.52 -6.26 -15.65
N VAL A 179 -19.61 -6.81 -16.19
CA VAL A 179 -20.53 -6.04 -17.03
C VAL A 179 -21.25 -5.03 -16.13
N GLY A 180 -21.23 -3.76 -16.51
CA GLY A 180 -21.77 -2.66 -15.68
C GLY A 180 -20.69 -1.80 -15.02
N ASP A 181 -19.43 -2.27 -14.97
CA ASP A 181 -18.33 -1.46 -14.42
C ASP A 181 -18.13 -0.18 -15.24
N GLU A 182 -17.95 0.95 -14.55
CA GLU A 182 -17.58 2.23 -15.13
C GLU A 182 -16.05 2.39 -15.12
N LEU A 183 -15.46 2.62 -16.28
CA LEU A 183 -14.05 2.97 -16.41
C LEU A 183 -13.89 4.47 -16.17
N ARG A 184 -13.06 4.84 -15.18
CA ARG A 184 -12.74 6.24 -14.87
C ARG A 184 -11.40 6.66 -15.47
N GLU A 185 -10.41 5.79 -15.38
CA GLU A 185 -9.04 6.08 -15.79
C GLU A 185 -8.40 4.86 -16.44
N VAL A 186 -7.65 5.06 -17.52
CA VAL A 186 -6.90 4.02 -18.21
C VAL A 186 -5.49 4.51 -18.45
N ASN A 187 -4.49 3.78 -17.97
CA ASN A 187 -3.06 4.08 -18.11
C ASN A 187 -2.70 5.53 -17.69
N GLY A 188 -3.32 6.04 -16.62
CA GLY A 188 -3.11 7.43 -16.18
C GLY A 188 -3.98 8.46 -16.90
N ILE A 189 -4.79 8.06 -17.88
CA ILE A 189 -5.62 8.96 -18.69
C ILE A 189 -7.10 8.80 -18.31
N THR A 190 -7.72 9.88 -17.84
CA THR A 190 -9.16 9.92 -17.59
C THR A 190 -9.93 9.64 -18.89
N VAL A 191 -10.82 8.64 -18.86
CA VAL A 191 -11.63 8.25 -20.02
C VAL A 191 -13.01 8.90 -20.03
N LEU A 192 -13.36 9.64 -18.97
CA LEU A 192 -14.60 10.41 -18.89
C LEU A 192 -14.70 11.39 -20.07
N HIS A 193 -15.85 11.40 -20.74
CA HIS A 193 -16.14 12.19 -21.94
C HIS A 193 -15.31 11.88 -23.20
N LYS A 194 -14.42 10.88 -23.19
CA LYS A 194 -13.73 10.44 -24.39
C LYS A 194 -14.63 9.61 -25.30
N ARG A 195 -14.37 9.67 -26.60
CA ARG A 195 -15.07 8.83 -27.56
C ARG A 195 -14.55 7.39 -27.50
N PRO A 196 -15.39 6.37 -27.76
CA PRO A 196 -14.96 4.96 -27.75
C PRO A 196 -13.75 4.68 -28.63
N GLU A 197 -13.60 5.39 -29.75
CA GLU A 197 -12.47 5.25 -30.67
C GLU A 197 -11.14 5.70 -30.03
N GLU A 198 -11.16 6.76 -29.23
CA GLU A 198 -9.98 7.27 -28.52
C GLU A 198 -9.58 6.33 -27.40
N ILE A 199 -10.57 5.81 -26.67
CA ILE A 199 -10.34 4.86 -25.58
C ILE A 199 -9.78 3.55 -26.15
N SER A 200 -10.29 3.12 -27.32
CA SER A 200 -9.80 1.93 -28.04
C SER A 200 -8.32 2.05 -28.41
N GLN A 201 -7.81 3.25 -28.72
CA GLN A 201 -6.38 3.48 -28.97
C GLN A 201 -5.54 3.38 -27.69
N ILE A 202 -6.04 3.92 -26.57
CA ILE A 202 -5.37 3.83 -25.26
C ILE A 202 -5.32 2.36 -24.80
N LEU A 203 -6.33 1.57 -25.16
CA LEU A 203 -6.47 0.13 -24.92
C LEU A 203 -5.49 -0.77 -25.70
N VAL A 204 -4.64 -0.24 -26.60
CA VAL A 204 -3.72 -1.07 -27.43
C VAL A 204 -2.39 -1.37 -26.72
N CYS A 205 -2.02 -0.64 -25.66
CA CYS A 205 -0.71 -0.80 -25.01
C CYS A 205 -0.52 -2.16 -24.33
N THR A 206 0.70 -2.71 -24.30
CA THR A 206 1.03 -4.07 -23.85
C THR A 206 0.91 -4.28 -22.35
N ASP A 207 1.18 -3.24 -21.56
CA ASP A 207 0.89 -3.19 -20.11
C ASP A 207 -0.32 -2.28 -19.88
N PHE A 208 -1.31 -2.78 -19.14
CA PHE A 208 -2.61 -2.12 -19.02
C PHE A 208 -3.06 -2.03 -17.55
N HIS A 209 -3.24 -0.81 -17.05
CA HIS A 209 -3.77 -0.54 -15.72
C HIS A 209 -4.90 0.46 -15.83
N PHE A 210 -6.01 0.22 -15.13
CA PHE A 210 -7.16 1.11 -15.20
C PHE A 210 -7.90 1.13 -13.86
N LYS A 211 -8.55 2.25 -13.57
CA LYS A 211 -9.42 2.42 -12.41
C LYS A 211 -10.85 2.16 -12.85
N ILE A 212 -11.47 1.15 -12.23
CA ILE A 212 -12.88 0.86 -12.40
C ILE A 212 -13.65 1.31 -11.17
N PHE A 213 -14.90 1.62 -11.43
CA PHE A 213 -15.91 1.93 -10.46
C PHE A 213 -17.05 0.94 -10.66
N SER A 214 -17.39 0.24 -9.59
CA SER A 214 -18.43 -0.79 -9.63
C SER A 214 -19.54 -0.36 -8.68
N VAL A 215 -20.72 -0.10 -9.24
CA VAL A 215 -21.94 0.11 -8.46
C VAL A 215 -22.55 -1.27 -8.23
N TRP A 216 -22.48 -1.80 -7.01
CA TRP A 216 -23.13 -3.05 -6.62
C TRP A 216 -24.47 -2.78 -5.95
#